data_AF-A0A2E3WMG6-F1
#
_entry.id   AF-A0A2E3WMG6-F1
#
_cell.length_a   1.000
_cell.length_b   1.000
_cell.length_c   1.000
_cell.angle_alpha   90.00
_cell.angle_beta   90.00
_cell.angle_gamma   90.00
#
_symmetry.space_group_name_H-M   'P 1'
#
loop_
_entity.id
_entity.type
_entity.pdbx_description
1 polymer ?
#
loop_
_entity_poly.entity_id
_entity_poly.type
_entity_poly.pdbx_seq_one_letter_code
_entity_poly.pdbx_strand_id
1 'polypeptide(L)'
;MSDQSNNGPNLKEWFSQSSSRRFVALASAVIVALIATLVVINTSSDDNSVKTDLSGLSDLTPENNYLFQPADSIGPDPFTPSFANYILEVPTENLESGIVSGSSTGLYGGTGENACDIDKLVAFLQENPDIGAAWAEVQGIDPSELEDFIRGLTPAILLQNTLVTNHGYSDGEATPFLAVLEAGTAVLVDEDGIPRARCACGNPLLVP
;
A
#
# COMPACT_ATOMS: atom_id res chain seq x y z
N MET A 1 28.06 -48.60 47.29
CA MET A 1 27.79 -48.43 45.86
C MET A 1 26.40 -47.80 45.71
N SER A 2 26.34 -46.64 45.05
CA SER A 2 25.31 -46.14 44.11
C SER A 2 23.83 -46.49 44.34
N ASP A 3 22.84 -45.61 44.19
CA ASP A 3 22.81 -44.23 43.70
C ASP A 3 21.45 -43.58 44.04
N GLN A 4 21.39 -42.28 43.79
CA GLN A 4 20.37 -41.26 44.07
C GLN A 4 18.95 -41.49 43.50
N SER A 5 17.96 -40.86 44.17
CA SER A 5 17.04 -39.81 43.64
C SER A 5 15.64 -39.95 44.27
N ASN A 6 15.25 -39.16 45.29
CA ASN A 6 14.62 -37.82 45.21
C ASN A 6 13.59 -37.68 44.07
N ASN A 7 12.41 -37.07 44.21
CA ASN A 7 11.69 -36.40 45.30
C ASN A 7 10.28 -36.05 44.76
N GLY A 8 9.27 -35.93 45.62
CA GLY A 8 8.13 -35.04 45.36
C GLY A 8 6.73 -35.66 45.49
N PRO A 9 5.88 -35.18 46.42
CA PRO A 9 4.63 -35.83 46.78
C PRO A 9 3.43 -35.38 45.94
N ASN A 10 2.51 -36.34 45.78
CA ASN A 10 1.22 -36.26 45.13
C ASN A 10 0.17 -35.79 46.16
N LEU A 11 -0.54 -34.69 45.89
CA LEU A 11 -1.75 -34.34 46.65
C LEU A 11 -2.80 -33.75 45.71
N LYS A 12 -3.53 -34.66 45.09
CA LYS A 12 -4.96 -34.48 44.83
C LYS A 12 -5.65 -34.36 46.18
N GLU A 13 -6.24 -33.22 46.49
CA GLU A 13 -7.49 -33.26 47.26
C GLU A 13 -8.37 -32.05 46.96
N TRP A 14 -9.64 -32.40 46.85
CA TRP A 14 -10.74 -31.70 46.23
C TRP A 14 -11.65 -31.25 47.35
N PHE A 15 -11.91 -29.93 47.47
CA PHE A 15 -13.00 -29.43 48.29
C PHE A 15 -13.71 -28.25 47.62
N SER A 16 -14.95 -28.54 47.20
CA SER A 16 -16.17 -27.78 47.45
C SER A 16 -16.19 -26.26 47.26
N GLN A 17 -16.75 -25.86 46.12
CA GLN A 17 -17.94 -25.01 45.99
C GLN A 17 -18.25 -24.02 47.14
N SER A 18 -18.09 -22.73 46.83
CA SER A 18 -18.89 -21.64 47.38
C SER A 18 -19.01 -20.53 46.34
N SER A 19 -20.25 -20.15 46.07
CA SER A 19 -20.70 -19.17 45.09
C SER A 19 -20.49 -17.74 45.57
N SER A 20 -19.91 -16.90 44.72
CA SER A 20 -20.22 -15.46 44.71
C SER A 20 -19.93 -14.88 43.33
N ARG A 21 -20.95 -14.89 42.48
CA ARG A 21 -21.05 -14.05 41.28
C ARG A 21 -21.20 -12.60 41.74
N ARG A 22 -20.35 -11.69 41.26
CA ARG A 22 -20.72 -10.38 40.67
C ARG A 22 -19.55 -9.89 39.80
N PHE A 23 -19.66 -10.16 38.50
CA PHE A 23 -18.79 -9.57 37.48
C PHE A 23 -19.14 -8.10 37.29
N VAL A 24 -18.11 -7.27 37.26
CA VAL A 24 -18.12 -5.84 36.94
C VAL A 24 -18.02 -5.67 35.42
N ALA A 25 -18.71 -4.64 34.92
CA ALA A 25 -18.59 -3.99 33.61
C ALA A 25 -19.13 -4.74 32.37
N LEU A 26 -20.45 -4.66 32.18
CA LEU A 26 -21.05 -4.48 30.86
C LEU A 26 -21.38 -2.99 30.71
N ALA A 27 -20.65 -2.29 29.83
CA ALA A 27 -21.01 -0.96 29.35
C ALA A 27 -20.86 -0.92 27.83
N SER A 28 -21.66 -1.75 27.16
CA SER A 28 -22.04 -1.57 25.78
C SER A 28 -23.31 -0.71 25.72
N ALA A 29 -23.31 0.25 24.78
CA ALA A 29 -24.43 1.09 24.35
C ALA A 29 -24.77 2.36 25.16
N VAL A 30 -23.92 3.40 25.06
CA VAL A 30 -24.37 4.82 24.98
C VAL A 30 -23.39 5.67 24.16
N ILE A 31 -23.25 5.39 22.86
CA ILE A 31 -22.66 6.33 21.88
C ILE A 31 -23.76 6.65 20.86
N VAL A 32 -24.88 7.19 21.34
CA VAL A 32 -25.95 7.80 20.52
C VAL A 32 -26.33 9.18 21.06
N ALA A 33 -25.65 9.65 22.12
CA ALA A 33 -25.95 10.92 22.79
C ALA A 33 -25.07 12.11 22.38
N LEU A 34 -24.16 11.98 21.39
CA LEU A 34 -23.36 13.10 20.87
C LEU A 34 -23.88 13.71 19.57
N ILE A 35 -24.92 13.14 18.95
CA ILE A 35 -25.53 13.68 17.71
C ILE A 35 -26.76 14.57 18.03
N ALA A 36 -27.15 14.69 19.30
CA ALA A 36 -28.37 15.42 19.72
C ALA A 36 -28.11 16.80 20.35
N THR A 37 -26.93 17.40 20.21
CA THR A 37 -26.60 18.72 20.79
C THR A 37 -26.38 19.85 19.77
N LEU A 38 -26.91 19.74 18.55
CA LEU A 38 -26.97 20.90 17.65
C LEU A 38 -28.30 21.03 16.91
N VAL A 39 -29.41 20.85 17.61
CA VAL A 39 -30.73 21.26 17.11
C VAL A 39 -31.47 22.00 18.23
N VAL A 40 -31.07 23.26 18.44
CA VAL A 40 -31.95 24.32 18.98
C VAL A 40 -31.67 25.61 18.22
N ILE A 41 -32.37 25.75 17.09
CA ILE A 41 -33.11 26.92 16.61
C ILE A 41 -32.68 28.28 17.19
N ASN A 42 -32.17 29.16 16.32
CA ASN A 42 -32.57 30.57 16.36
C ASN A 42 -33.05 30.98 14.97
N THR A 43 -34.37 31.05 14.81
CA THR A 43 -35.02 31.61 13.63
C THR A 43 -34.94 33.12 13.72
N SER A 44 -34.20 33.75 12.80
CA SER A 44 -34.39 35.15 12.42
C SER A 44 -34.10 35.25 10.94
N SER A 45 -35.13 35.67 10.21
CA SER A 45 -35.12 35.87 8.77
C SER A 45 -34.00 36.82 8.36
N ASP A 46 -33.16 36.40 7.43
CA ASP A 46 -32.46 37.31 6.52
C ASP A 46 -32.17 36.58 5.20
N ASP A 47 -32.57 37.26 4.13
CA ASP A 47 -32.43 36.87 2.74
C ASP A 47 -30.94 36.89 2.37
N ASN A 48 -30.34 35.71 2.25
CA ASN A 48 -29.05 35.55 1.60
C ASN A 48 -29.04 34.21 0.89
N SER A 49 -29.26 34.26 -0.42
CA SER A 49 -28.92 33.16 -1.33
C SER A 49 -27.45 32.81 -1.08
N VAL A 50 -27.19 31.74 -0.35
CA VAL A 50 -25.88 31.12 -0.31
C VAL A 50 -25.66 30.62 -1.74
N LYS A 51 -24.94 31.42 -2.53
CA LYS A 51 -24.21 30.91 -3.68
C LYS A 51 -23.31 29.84 -3.11
N THR A 52 -23.70 28.59 -3.25
CA THR A 52 -22.79 27.46 -3.13
C THR A 52 -21.75 27.71 -4.21
N ASP A 53 -20.64 28.32 -3.79
CA ASP A 53 -19.55 28.71 -4.65
C ASP A 53 -18.83 27.42 -5.04
N LEU A 54 -19.36 26.76 -6.07
CA LEU A 54 -18.77 25.59 -6.72
C LEU A 54 -17.54 25.98 -7.56
N SER A 55 -17.04 27.21 -7.43
CA SER A 55 -15.78 27.64 -8.03
C SER A 55 -14.57 26.87 -7.49
N GLY A 56 -14.66 26.32 -6.27
CA GLY A 56 -13.62 25.46 -5.68
C GLY A 56 -13.55 24.03 -6.22
N LEU A 57 -14.51 23.60 -7.05
CA LEU A 57 -14.44 22.29 -7.72
C LEU A 57 -13.90 22.39 -9.15
N SER A 58 -13.66 23.62 -9.63
CA SER A 58 -12.98 23.91 -10.89
C SER A 58 -11.47 23.63 -10.83
N ASP A 59 -10.93 23.39 -9.63
CA ASP A 59 -9.51 23.12 -9.38
C ASP A 59 -9.18 21.61 -9.33
N LEU A 60 -10.15 20.76 -9.72
CA LEU A 60 -9.92 19.33 -9.98
C LEU A 60 -9.47 19.05 -11.42
N THR A 61 -9.03 20.08 -12.15
CA THR A 61 -8.22 19.89 -13.35
C THR A 61 -6.82 19.45 -12.90
N PRO A 62 -6.29 18.28 -13.34
CA PRO A 62 -4.95 17.84 -12.97
C PRO A 62 -3.90 18.70 -13.68
N GLU A 63 -3.69 19.93 -13.21
CA GLU A 63 -2.59 20.78 -13.66
C GLU A 63 -1.39 20.53 -12.73
N ASN A 64 -0.55 19.58 -13.17
CA ASN A 64 0.92 19.64 -13.06
C ASN A 64 1.61 19.25 -11.74
N ASN A 65 0.97 18.61 -10.76
CA ASN A 65 1.69 18.11 -9.58
C ASN A 65 2.01 16.61 -9.64
N TYR A 66 2.45 16.13 -10.79
CA TYR A 66 3.00 14.78 -10.95
C TYR A 66 4.45 14.85 -11.41
N LEU A 67 5.28 13.94 -10.89
CA LEU A 67 6.65 13.79 -11.35
C LEU A 67 6.69 12.80 -12.51
N PHE A 68 7.14 13.25 -13.67
CA PHE A 68 7.43 12.33 -14.77
C PHE A 68 8.68 11.50 -14.43
N GLN A 69 8.57 10.19 -14.56
CA GLN A 69 9.60 9.22 -14.19
C GLN A 69 10.05 8.44 -15.44
N PRO A 70 11.20 8.80 -16.03
CA PRO A 70 11.73 8.10 -17.21
C PRO A 70 11.97 6.62 -16.96
N ALA A 71 11.81 5.78 -17.99
CA ALA A 71 11.90 4.32 -17.84
C ALA A 71 13.27 3.85 -17.33
N ASP A 72 14.34 4.53 -17.73
CA ASP A 72 15.74 4.24 -17.37
C ASP A 72 16.21 4.93 -16.08
N SER A 73 15.34 5.70 -15.43
CA SER A 73 15.69 6.48 -14.23
C SER A 73 15.28 5.79 -12.94
N ILE A 74 16.14 5.83 -11.93
CA ILE A 74 15.83 5.34 -10.58
C ILE A 74 14.86 6.27 -9.82
N GLY A 75 14.73 7.54 -10.23
CA GLY A 75 13.83 8.49 -9.57
C GLY A 75 14.30 8.96 -8.16
N PRO A 76 13.44 9.71 -7.45
CA PRO A 76 13.75 10.19 -6.10
C PRO A 76 13.59 9.10 -5.04
N ASP A 77 14.44 9.16 -4.01
CA ASP A 77 14.36 8.39 -2.75
C ASP A 77 14.04 6.90 -2.96
N PRO A 78 14.88 6.15 -3.71
CA PRO A 78 14.59 4.77 -4.04
C PRO A 78 14.63 3.86 -2.81
N PHE A 79 13.69 2.92 -2.73
CA PHE A 79 13.69 1.85 -1.71
C PHE A 79 14.90 0.94 -1.86
N THR A 80 15.32 0.68 -3.10
CA THR A 80 16.38 -0.29 -3.43
C THR A 80 17.27 0.23 -4.56
N PRO A 81 18.46 -0.37 -4.79
CA PRO A 81 19.10 -0.31 -6.09
C PRO A 81 18.16 -0.80 -7.21
N SER A 82 18.48 -0.51 -8.47
CA SER A 82 17.67 -0.99 -9.60
C SER A 82 17.71 -2.51 -9.73
N PHE A 83 16.52 -3.09 -9.86
CA PHE A 83 16.30 -4.51 -10.16
C PHE A 83 15.51 -4.69 -11.47
N ALA A 84 15.42 -3.64 -12.30
CA ALA A 84 14.96 -3.78 -13.67
C ALA A 84 16.01 -4.57 -14.47
N ASN A 85 15.62 -5.71 -15.04
CA ASN A 85 16.52 -6.50 -15.90
C ASN A 85 16.67 -5.88 -17.29
N TYR A 86 15.60 -5.28 -17.80
CA TYR A 86 15.58 -4.51 -19.03
C TYR A 86 14.40 -3.54 -19.02
N ILE A 87 14.46 -2.56 -19.93
CA ILE A 87 13.36 -1.67 -20.29
C ILE A 87 13.07 -1.84 -21.78
N LEU A 88 11.92 -1.36 -22.24
CA LEU A 88 11.61 -1.30 -23.67
C LEU A 88 11.51 0.14 -24.14
N GLU A 89 12.10 0.46 -25.28
CA GLU A 89 11.82 1.73 -25.94
C GLU A 89 10.45 1.62 -26.62
N VAL A 90 9.50 2.44 -26.20
CA VAL A 90 8.13 2.44 -26.73
C VAL A 90 7.93 3.69 -27.61
N PRO A 91 7.56 3.53 -28.89
CA PRO A 91 7.26 4.66 -29.76
C PRO A 91 6.13 5.53 -29.19
N THR A 92 6.38 6.84 -29.09
CA THR A 92 5.43 7.78 -28.47
C THR A 92 4.18 8.03 -29.30
N GLU A 93 4.19 7.68 -30.59
CA GLU A 93 3.08 7.89 -31.54
C GLU A 93 1.82 7.08 -31.23
N ASN A 94 1.93 6.02 -30.42
CA ASN A 94 0.83 5.15 -30.02
C ASN A 94 0.43 5.31 -28.54
N LEU A 95 0.88 6.40 -27.90
CA LEU A 95 0.48 6.69 -26.53
C LEU A 95 -0.94 7.23 -26.50
N GLU A 96 -1.77 6.60 -25.68
CA GLU A 96 -3.16 6.97 -25.46
C GLU A 96 -3.34 7.58 -24.07
N SER A 97 -4.45 8.29 -23.85
CA SER A 97 -4.79 8.90 -22.57
C SER A 97 -6.19 8.51 -22.15
N GLY A 98 -6.40 8.34 -20.85
CA GLY A 98 -7.69 7.98 -20.28
C GLY A 98 -7.57 7.04 -19.09
N ILE A 99 -8.71 6.74 -18.47
CA ILE A 99 -8.82 5.74 -17.42
C ILE A 99 -9.18 4.42 -18.07
N VAL A 100 -8.38 3.38 -17.82
CA VAL A 100 -8.53 2.04 -18.38
C VAL A 100 -8.42 1.01 -17.27
N SER A 101 -9.02 -0.17 -17.47
CA SER A 101 -8.84 -1.31 -16.56
C SER A 101 -7.40 -1.80 -16.64
N GLY A 102 -6.76 -2.13 -15.51
CA GLY A 102 -5.40 -2.70 -15.49
C GLY A 102 -5.29 -3.97 -16.33
N SER A 103 -6.32 -4.80 -16.34
CA SER A 103 -6.40 -6.01 -17.18
C SER A 103 -6.65 -5.78 -18.67
N SER A 104 -6.70 -4.54 -19.16
CA SER A 104 -6.98 -4.26 -20.58
C SER A 104 -5.86 -4.78 -21.48
N THR A 105 -6.24 -5.39 -22.61
CA THR A 105 -5.27 -5.91 -23.59
C THR A 105 -4.42 -4.77 -24.16
N GLY A 106 -3.11 -4.99 -24.26
CA GLY A 106 -2.18 -4.03 -24.87
C GLY A 106 -1.60 -2.98 -23.92
N LEU A 107 -1.93 -3.02 -22.62
CA LEU A 107 -1.30 -2.14 -21.62
C LEU A 107 0.10 -2.59 -21.22
N TYR A 108 0.36 -3.89 -21.31
CA TYR A 108 1.62 -4.51 -20.94
C TYR A 108 2.26 -5.22 -22.13
N GLY A 109 3.59 -5.16 -22.18
CA GLY A 109 4.41 -5.84 -23.18
C GLY A 109 5.64 -6.48 -22.55
N GLY A 110 6.52 -7.00 -23.39
CA GLY A 110 7.68 -7.75 -22.97
C GLY A 110 7.93 -8.96 -23.86
N THR A 111 9.14 -9.51 -23.76
CA THR A 111 9.55 -10.72 -24.49
C THR A 111 9.10 -12.02 -23.80
N GLY A 112 8.35 -11.91 -22.69
CA GLY A 112 8.07 -13.03 -21.78
C GLY A 112 9.25 -13.37 -20.85
N GLU A 113 10.36 -12.64 -20.96
CA GLU A 113 11.47 -12.69 -20.01
C GLU A 113 11.17 -11.84 -18.78
N ASN A 114 11.71 -12.25 -17.64
CA ASN A 114 11.45 -11.58 -16.37
C ASN A 114 12.04 -10.15 -16.38
N ALA A 115 11.19 -9.13 -16.54
CA ALA A 115 11.58 -7.73 -16.56
C ALA A 115 12.09 -7.20 -15.20
N CYS A 116 11.81 -7.93 -14.11
CA CYS A 116 12.09 -7.51 -12.74
C CYS A 116 12.77 -8.63 -11.95
N ASP A 117 13.91 -8.38 -11.33
CA ASP A 117 14.55 -9.39 -10.49
C ASP A 117 13.84 -9.51 -9.13
N ILE A 118 12.77 -10.31 -9.09
CA ILE A 118 11.95 -10.58 -7.89
C ILE A 118 12.81 -11.12 -6.74
N ASP A 119 13.74 -12.04 -7.03
CA ASP A 119 14.57 -12.66 -6.00
C ASP A 119 15.48 -11.63 -5.34
N LYS A 120 16.06 -10.70 -6.11
CA LYS A 120 16.85 -9.61 -5.54
C LYS A 120 16.00 -8.62 -4.73
N LEU A 121 14.79 -8.28 -5.19
CA LEU A 121 13.89 -7.40 -4.44
C LEU A 121 13.53 -8.01 -3.09
N VAL A 122 13.08 -9.27 -3.07
CA VAL A 122 12.74 -9.99 -1.84
C VAL A 122 13.95 -10.08 -0.91
N ALA A 123 15.10 -10.51 -1.42
CA ALA A 123 16.32 -10.63 -0.62
C ALA A 123 16.71 -9.28 0.00
N PHE A 124 16.67 -8.19 -0.76
CA PHE A 124 17.00 -6.86 -0.26
C PHE A 124 16.07 -6.43 0.88
N LEU A 125 14.75 -6.60 0.72
CA LEU A 125 13.80 -6.17 1.74
C LEU A 125 13.85 -7.05 3.00
N GLN A 126 14.22 -8.33 2.88
CA GLN A 126 14.46 -9.21 4.03
C GLN A 126 15.76 -8.88 4.77
N GLU A 127 16.81 -8.49 4.04
CA GLU A 127 18.08 -8.06 4.62
C GLU A 127 17.99 -6.68 5.28
N ASN A 128 17.02 -5.84 4.89
CA ASN A 128 16.78 -4.49 5.40
C ASN A 128 15.35 -4.38 5.98
N PRO A 129 15.10 -4.92 7.19
CA PRO A 129 13.74 -5.13 7.70
C PRO A 129 12.97 -3.83 8.01
N ASP A 130 13.64 -2.72 8.25
CA ASP A 130 13.02 -1.38 8.37
C ASP A 130 12.45 -0.92 7.02
N ILE A 131 13.25 -1.04 5.95
CA ILE A 131 12.82 -0.74 4.57
C ILE A 131 11.69 -1.69 4.16
N GLY A 132 11.82 -2.98 4.46
CA GLY A 132 10.80 -4.00 4.20
C GLY A 132 9.48 -3.72 4.92
N ALA A 133 9.53 -3.23 6.16
CA ALA A 133 8.33 -2.86 6.92
C ALA A 133 7.61 -1.65 6.30
N ALA A 134 8.34 -0.60 5.92
CA ALA A 134 7.76 0.56 5.23
C ALA A 134 7.15 0.18 3.87
N TRP A 135 7.79 -0.76 3.14
CA TRP A 135 7.25 -1.27 1.89
C TRP A 135 5.94 -2.03 2.11
N ALA A 136 5.91 -2.92 3.10
CA ALA A 136 4.73 -3.70 3.48
C ALA A 136 3.56 -2.79 3.91
N GLU A 137 3.86 -1.73 4.67
CA GLU A 137 2.87 -0.74 5.11
C GLU A 137 2.14 -0.09 3.93
N VAL A 138 2.86 0.29 2.87
CA VAL A 138 2.25 0.86 1.65
C VAL A 138 1.25 -0.11 1.02
N GLN A 139 1.58 -1.41 0.99
CA GLN A 139 0.71 -2.43 0.43
C GLN A 139 -0.39 -2.89 1.39
N GLY A 140 -0.38 -2.42 2.65
CA GLY A 140 -1.34 -2.80 3.68
C GLY A 140 -1.22 -4.26 4.13
N ILE A 141 -0.02 -4.84 4.04
CA ILE A 141 0.26 -6.25 4.40
C ILE A 141 1.15 -6.33 5.64
N ASP A 142 1.15 -7.47 6.32
CA ASP A 142 2.11 -7.72 7.38
C ASP A 142 3.53 -7.94 6.78
N PRO A 143 4.62 -7.47 7.41
CA PRO A 143 5.97 -7.70 6.90
C PRO A 143 6.34 -9.18 6.70
N SER A 144 5.69 -10.10 7.42
CA SER A 144 5.86 -11.55 7.23
C SER A 144 5.22 -12.09 5.94
N GLU A 145 4.26 -11.36 5.36
CA GLU A 145 3.59 -11.71 4.09
C GLU A 145 4.33 -11.13 2.86
N LEU A 146 5.35 -10.32 3.08
CA LEU A 146 6.06 -9.56 2.04
C LEU A 146 6.62 -10.44 0.92
N GLU A 147 7.28 -11.55 1.29
CA GLU A 147 7.86 -12.47 0.30
C GLU A 147 6.77 -13.10 -0.58
N ASP A 148 5.72 -13.65 0.04
CA ASP A 148 4.63 -14.30 -0.67
C ASP A 148 3.87 -13.31 -1.56
N PHE A 149 3.64 -12.08 -1.06
CA PHE A 149 3.02 -11.01 -1.84
C PHE A 149 3.83 -10.68 -3.08
N ILE A 150 5.12 -10.36 -2.94
CA ILE A 150 5.98 -9.97 -4.07
C ILE A 150 6.14 -11.11 -5.08
N ARG A 151 6.27 -12.35 -4.60
CA ARG A 151 6.37 -13.54 -5.47
C ARG A 151 5.08 -13.86 -6.21
N GLY A 152 3.94 -13.38 -5.72
CA GLY A 152 2.64 -13.48 -6.40
C GLY A 152 2.46 -12.47 -7.54
N LEU A 153 3.32 -11.45 -7.63
CA LEU A 153 3.22 -10.43 -8.67
C LEU A 153 3.83 -10.91 -9.99
N THR A 154 3.26 -10.40 -11.09
CA THR A 154 3.72 -10.69 -12.45
C THR A 154 4.64 -9.58 -12.96
N PRO A 155 5.86 -9.90 -13.43
CA PRO A 155 6.73 -8.94 -14.11
C PRO A 155 6.14 -8.49 -15.46
N ALA A 156 6.14 -7.18 -15.71
CA ALA A 156 5.60 -6.60 -16.94
C ALA A 156 6.35 -5.32 -17.36
N ILE A 157 6.20 -4.94 -18.63
CA ILE A 157 6.65 -3.64 -19.15
C ILE A 157 5.42 -2.80 -19.51
N LEU A 158 5.37 -1.55 -19.05
CA LEU A 158 4.31 -0.61 -19.43
C LEU A 158 4.41 -0.24 -20.91
N LEU A 159 3.33 -0.33 -21.67
CA LEU A 159 3.27 0.15 -23.06
C LEU A 159 2.62 1.53 -23.18
N GLN A 160 2.18 2.08 -22.04
CA GLN A 160 1.53 3.38 -21.94
C GLN A 160 2.12 4.16 -20.77
N ASN A 161 2.15 5.49 -20.89
CA ASN A 161 2.47 6.33 -19.75
C ASN A 161 1.40 6.10 -18.66
N THR A 162 1.84 5.77 -17.46
CA THR A 162 0.92 5.30 -16.41
C THR A 162 1.01 6.22 -15.19
N LEU A 163 -0.14 6.79 -14.81
CA LEU A 163 -0.27 7.57 -13.58
C LEU A 163 -0.38 6.63 -12.38
N VAL A 164 0.45 6.85 -11.36
CA VAL A 164 0.51 6.05 -10.13
C VAL A 164 0.75 6.95 -8.93
N THR A 165 0.39 6.47 -7.74
CA THR A 165 1.00 6.95 -6.49
C THR A 165 2.26 6.12 -6.24
N ASN A 166 3.43 6.74 -6.41
CA ASN A 166 4.73 6.14 -6.12
C ASN A 166 5.17 6.54 -4.70
N HIS A 167 5.98 5.71 -4.04
CA HIS A 167 6.45 5.97 -2.69
C HIS A 167 7.97 5.94 -2.66
N GLY A 168 8.59 7.04 -2.23
CA GLY A 168 10.01 7.06 -1.89
C GLY A 168 10.23 6.51 -0.48
N TYR A 169 11.47 6.23 -0.11
CA TYR A 169 11.85 5.89 1.26
C TYR A 169 12.76 6.97 1.83
N SER A 170 12.27 7.68 2.84
CA SER A 170 13.02 8.75 3.52
C SER A 170 12.64 8.81 4.99
N ASP A 171 13.61 9.09 5.85
CA ASP A 171 13.41 9.21 7.30
C ASP A 171 12.75 7.98 7.97
N GLY A 172 12.93 6.79 7.38
CA GLY A 172 12.38 5.53 7.89
C GLY A 172 10.95 5.24 7.45
N GLU A 173 10.36 6.08 6.61
CA GLU A 173 8.97 6.01 6.21
C GLU A 173 8.82 6.02 4.68
N ALA A 174 7.70 5.47 4.20
CA ALA A 174 7.30 5.56 2.81
C ALA A 174 6.65 6.94 2.54
N THR A 175 7.17 7.70 1.58
CA THR A 175 6.67 9.04 1.24
C THR A 175 5.93 9.04 -0.10
N PRO A 176 4.60 9.23 -0.10
CA PRO A 176 3.81 9.17 -1.33
C PRO A 176 4.03 10.41 -2.20
N PHE A 177 4.10 10.22 -3.51
CA PHE A 177 4.06 11.27 -4.52
C PHE A 177 3.39 10.78 -5.80
N LEU A 178 2.65 11.69 -6.45
CA LEU A 178 2.01 11.40 -7.71
C LEU A 178 3.07 11.34 -8.82
N ALA A 179 3.05 10.30 -9.64
CA ALA A 179 4.03 10.10 -10.70
C ALA A 179 3.39 9.59 -11.99
N VAL A 180 3.95 10.01 -13.12
CA VAL A 180 3.71 9.37 -14.41
C VAL A 180 4.93 8.55 -14.75
N LEU A 181 4.78 7.23 -14.77
CA LEU A 181 5.82 6.32 -15.25
C LEU A 181 5.81 6.32 -16.78
N GLU A 182 6.98 6.51 -17.40
CA GLU A 182 7.12 6.45 -18.85
C GLU A 182 6.82 5.04 -19.38
N ALA A 183 6.18 4.95 -20.54
CA ALA A 183 6.08 3.70 -21.29
C ALA A 183 7.50 3.12 -21.52
N GLY A 184 7.64 1.80 -21.33
CA GLY A 184 8.93 1.12 -21.31
C GLY A 184 9.42 0.76 -19.91
N THR A 185 8.82 1.34 -18.88
CA THR A 185 9.17 1.06 -17.48
C THR A 185 8.81 -0.38 -17.09
N ALA A 186 9.75 -1.07 -16.45
CA ALA A 186 9.52 -2.38 -15.84
C ALA A 186 8.84 -2.25 -14.47
N VAL A 187 7.76 -3.03 -14.28
CA VAL A 187 6.93 -3.05 -13.08
C VAL A 187 6.58 -4.48 -12.67
N LEU A 188 6.18 -4.65 -11.42
CA LEU A 188 5.46 -5.83 -10.93
C LEU A 188 3.97 -5.47 -10.85
N VAL A 189 3.10 -6.31 -11.42
CA VAL A 189 1.64 -6.13 -11.40
C VAL A 189 0.94 -7.24 -10.62
N ASP A 190 -0.18 -6.94 -9.99
CA ASP A 190 -1.03 -7.94 -9.34
C ASP A 190 -1.95 -8.66 -10.33
N GLU A 191 -2.84 -9.52 -9.82
CA GLU A 191 -3.77 -10.33 -10.61
C GLU A 191 -4.81 -9.51 -11.40
N ASP A 192 -5.09 -8.28 -10.93
CA ASP A 192 -5.98 -7.33 -11.62
C ASP A 192 -5.23 -6.51 -12.69
N GLY A 193 -3.91 -6.72 -12.80
CA GLY A 193 -3.03 -5.95 -13.67
C GLY A 193 -2.76 -4.56 -13.13
N ILE A 194 -2.78 -4.34 -11.81
CA ILE A 194 -2.45 -3.04 -11.21
C ILE A 194 -0.96 -3.04 -10.86
N PRO A 195 -0.17 -2.02 -11.28
CA PRO A 195 1.23 -1.89 -10.87
C PRO A 195 1.38 -1.75 -9.35
N ARG A 196 2.17 -2.63 -8.72
CA ARG A 196 2.44 -2.65 -7.28
C ARG A 196 3.90 -2.36 -6.91
N ALA A 197 4.82 -2.51 -7.85
CA ALA A 197 6.21 -2.10 -7.65
C ALA A 197 6.86 -1.60 -8.94
N ARG A 198 7.73 -0.60 -8.83
CA ARG A 198 8.59 -0.14 -9.93
C ARG A 198 9.97 -0.77 -9.82
N CYS A 199 10.37 -1.56 -10.83
CA CYS A 199 11.59 -2.36 -10.77
C CYS A 199 12.87 -1.52 -10.75
N ALA A 200 12.86 -0.34 -11.36
CA ALA A 200 14.02 0.55 -11.43
C ALA A 200 14.49 1.06 -10.04
N CYS A 201 13.62 1.05 -9.03
CA CYS A 201 13.89 1.60 -7.68
C CYS A 201 13.36 0.74 -6.53
N GLY A 202 12.63 -0.35 -6.81
CA GLY A 202 11.97 -1.19 -5.81
C GLY A 202 10.78 -0.54 -5.12
N ASN A 203 10.43 0.70 -5.49
CA ASN A 203 9.40 1.48 -4.81
C ASN A 203 8.02 0.80 -4.91
N PRO A 204 7.26 0.71 -3.81
CA PRO A 204 5.89 0.24 -3.83
C PRO A 204 4.97 1.28 -4.49
N LEU A 205 4.02 0.79 -5.28
CA LEU A 205 3.08 1.59 -6.05
C LEU A 205 1.66 1.34 -5.57
N LEU A 206 0.83 2.38 -5.63
CA LEU A 206 -0.62 2.33 -5.46
C LEU A 206 -1.31 3.02 -6.64
N VAL A 207 -2.62 2.79 -6.76
CA VAL A 207 -3.48 3.57 -7.66
C VAL A 207 -3.51 5.06 -7.22
N PRO A 208 -3.62 6.01 -8.17
CA PRO A 208 -3.71 7.45 -7.87
C PRO A 208 -5.03 7.86 -7.21
#